data_AF-A0AAW5EJL0-F1
#
_entry.id   AF-A0AAW5EJL0-F1
#
_cell.length_a   1.000
_cell.length_b   1.000
_cell.length_c   1.000
_cell.angle_alpha   90.00
_cell.angle_beta   90.00
_cell.angle_gamma   90.00
#
_symmetry.space_group_name_H-M   'P 1'
#
loop_
_entity.id
_entity.type
_entity.pdbx_description
1 polymer ?
#
loop_
_entity_poly.entity_id
_entity_poly.type
_entity_poly.pdbx_seq_one_letter_code
_entity_poly.pdbx_strand_id
1 'polypeptide(L)' 'EWLELCAISLNDEIVFDENTSLKDGDKIALLPPVCGG' A
#
# COMPACT_ATOMS: atom_id res chain seq x y z
N GLU A 1 5.49 -7.53 12.33
CA GLU A 1 6.29 -6.32 12.62
C GLU A 1 6.57 -5.43 11.40
N TRP A 2 7.32 -5.82 10.35
CA TRP A 2 7.57 -4.89 9.21
C TRP A 2 6.31 -4.50 8.41
N LEU A 3 5.41 -5.45 8.16
CA LEU A 3 4.19 -5.23 7.36
C LEU A 3 3.26 -4.18 7.99
N GLU A 4 3.15 -4.17 9.32
CA GLU A 4 2.28 -3.23 10.07
C GLU A 4 2.76 -1.78 9.99
N LEU A 5 4.04 -1.57 9.63
CA LEU A 5 4.62 -0.24 9.50
C LEU A 5 4.50 0.31 8.08
N CYS A 6 4.08 -0.51 7.11
CA CYS A 6 4.03 -0.11 5.71
C CYS A 6 2.68 0.53 5.36
N ALA A 7 2.72 1.60 4.57
CA ALA A 7 1.55 2.02 3.81
C ALA A 7 1.40 1.15 2.56
N ILE A 8 0.17 1.04 2.05
CA ILE A 8 -0.14 0.25 0.85
C ILE A 8 -0.61 1.20 -0.23
N SER A 9 -0.07 1.07 -1.45
CA SER A 9 -0.63 1.71 -2.64
C SER A 9 -1.19 0.69 -3.61
N LEU A 10 -2.35 1.00 -4.19
CA LEU A 10 -2.99 0.28 -5.29
C LEU A 10 -2.97 1.17 -6.53
N ASN A 11 -2.28 0.75 -7.58
CA ASN A 11 -2.16 1.51 -8.84
C ASN A 11 -1.70 2.97 -8.61
N ASP A 12 -0.62 3.13 -7.85
CA ASP A 12 0.02 4.42 -7.51
C ASP A 12 -0.82 5.35 -6.60
N GLU A 13 -1.96 4.88 -6.07
CA GLU A 13 -2.77 5.59 -5.07
C GLU A 13 -2.71 4.92 -3.70
N ILE A 14 -2.58 5.69 -2.62
CA ILE A 14 -2.57 5.14 -1.25
C ILE A 14 -3.97 4.68 -0.87
N VAL A 15 -4.06 3.45 -0.36
CA VAL A 15 -5.31 2.86 0.12
C VAL A 15 -5.28 2.67 1.63
N PHE A 16 -6.41 2.92 2.28
CA PHE A 16 -6.57 2.79 3.73
C PHE A 16 -7.64 1.77 4.14
N ASP A 17 -8.47 1.31 3.21
CA ASP A 17 -9.51 0.31 3.45
C ASP A 17 -9.03 -1.08 3.00
N GLU A 18 -8.89 -1.98 3.97
CA GLU A 18 -8.50 -3.38 3.76
C GLU A 18 -9.54 -4.21 2.98
N ASN A 19 -10.77 -3.72 2.85
CA ASN A 19 -11.85 -4.37 2.10
C ASN A 19 -11.89 -3.95 0.61
N THR A 20 -10.93 -3.14 0.16
CA THR A 20 -10.82 -2.73 -1.23
C THR A 20 -10.73 -3.96 -2.13
N SER A 21 -11.67 -4.09 -3.07
CA SER A 21 -11.70 -5.21 -4.01
C SER A 21 -10.56 -5.09 -5.03
N LEU A 22 -9.81 -6.17 -5.20
CA LEU A 22 -8.75 -6.26 -6.21
C LEU A 22 -9.30 -6.86 -7.51
N LYS A 23 -8.75 -6.42 -8.64
CA LYS A 23 -9.01 -7.00 -9.97
C LYS A 23 -7.72 -7.44 -10.63
N ASP A 24 -7.86 -8.30 -11.65
CA ASP A 24 -6.73 -8.71 -12.48
C ASP A 24 -6.01 -7.50 -13.08
N GLY A 25 -4.68 -7.50 -13.00
CA GLY A 25 -3.82 -6.41 -13.47
C GLY A 25 -3.57 -5.28 -12.46
N ASP A 26 -4.21 -5.27 -11.29
CA ASP A 26 -3.90 -4.30 -10.24
C ASP A 26 -2.47 -4.46 -9.71
N LYS A 27 -1.82 -3.33 -9.41
CA LYS A 27 -0.46 -3.28 -8.87
C LYS A 27 -0.49 -2.82 -7.43
N ILE A 28 0.10 -3.64 -6.56
CA ILE A 28 0.25 -3.32 -5.14
C ILE A 28 1.71 -2.98 -4.86
N ALA A 29 1.95 -1.90 -4.13
CA ALA A 29 3.25 -1.60 -3.55
C ALA A 29 3.15 -1.47 -2.04
N LEU A 30 4.12 -2.05 -1.33
CA LEU A 30 4.32 -1.82 0.09
C LEU A 30 5.34 -0.71 0.25
N LEU A 31 4.93 0.36 0.92
CA LEU A 31 5.71 1.54 1.12
C LEU A 31 6.20 1.54 2.57
N PRO A 32 7.48 1.22 2.84
CA PRO A 32 8.02 1.27 4.19
C PRO A 32 7.97 2.70 4.73
N PRO A 33 8.06 2.90 6.06
CA PRO A 33 8.16 4.22 6.65
C PRO A 33 9.27 5.03 5.98
N VAL A 34 8.91 6.22 5.49
CA VAL A 34 9.88 7.15 4.92
C VAL A 34 10.16 8.26 5.92
N CYS A 35 11.44 8.57 6.15
CA CYS A 35 11.84 9.83 6.77
C CYS A 35 12.14 10.81 5.64
N GLY A 36 11.17 11.67 5.32
CA GLY A 36 11.45 12.84 4.49
C GLY A 36 12.44 13.73 5.22
N GLY A 37 13.67 13.83 4.69
CA GLY A 37 14.74 14.66 5.24
C GLY A 37 14.40 16.14 5.25
#